data_AF-A0A3R8K730-F1
#
_entry.id   AF-A0A3R8K730-F1
#
_cell.length_a   1.000
_cell.length_b   1.000
_cell.length_c   1.000
_cell.angle_alpha   90.00
_cell.angle_beta   90.00
_cell.angle_gamma   90.00
#
_symmetry.space_group_name_H-M   'P 1'
#
loop_
_entity.id
_entity.type
_entity.pdbx_description
1 polymer ?
#
loop_
_entity_poly.entity_id
_entity_poly.type
_entity_poly.pdbx_seq_one_letter_code
_entity_poly.pdbx_strand_id
1 'polypeptide(L)'
;MQKNDVVSPVASAPIASPNSPPVSPASVSVSALAPGFAPVLVALALCLFFLPSLALAHPGHEGGHELAWDFGGGFSHPFTGWDHLLAMTAVGLWAAMLGGRARWLVPSAFVGLMVIGAGMAIGGWVIPGMEQGIAASLCVLGLLIAFAVRLPVVAGMGVAGFFAVFHGMAHGAEMPVTAGAFSYALGFASATVILHGLGLAFGVGFARQGQTTGKVRVAIARVAGGLVAAGGVLAFAL
;
A
#
# COMPACT_ATOMS: atom_id res chain seq x y z
N MET A 1 -19.14 84.75 32.46
CA MET A 1 -18.60 83.41 32.12
C MET A 1 -19.20 82.44 33.15
N GLN A 2 -20.35 81.77 32.94
CA GLN A 2 -20.64 80.64 32.03
C GLN A 2 -19.58 79.53 32.18
N LYS A 3 -19.81 78.26 32.52
CA LYS A 3 -20.92 77.28 32.30
C LYS A 3 -20.84 76.20 33.40
N ASN A 4 -21.93 75.80 34.05
CA ASN A 4 -22.87 74.71 33.73
C ASN A 4 -22.26 73.29 33.66
N ASP A 5 -22.84 72.44 34.51
CA ASP A 5 -22.65 71.00 34.70
C ASP A 5 -22.73 70.18 33.41
N VAL A 6 -21.82 69.21 33.26
CA VAL A 6 -21.94 68.14 32.26
C VAL A 6 -21.83 66.80 32.98
N VAL A 7 -23.00 66.26 33.31
CA VAL A 7 -23.19 64.84 33.64
C VAL A 7 -23.08 64.06 32.32
N SER A 8 -22.12 63.16 32.21
CA SER A 8 -21.95 62.25 31.08
C SER A 8 -23.07 61.19 31.05
N PRO A 9 -23.66 60.87 29.88
CA PRO A 9 -24.74 59.89 29.80
C PRO A 9 -24.21 58.45 29.90
N VAL A 10 -24.85 57.65 30.74
CA VAL A 10 -24.72 56.19 30.75
C VAL A 10 -25.27 55.67 29.42
N ALA A 11 -24.45 54.93 28.68
CA ALA A 11 -24.85 54.30 27.42
C ALA A 11 -25.88 53.19 27.70
N SER A 12 -27.13 53.42 27.32
CA SER A 12 -28.20 52.44 27.33
C SER A 12 -27.92 51.37 26.27
N ALA A 13 -27.88 50.09 26.68
CA ALA A 13 -27.82 48.96 25.75
C ALA A 13 -29.04 48.94 24.82
N PRO A 14 -28.91 48.52 23.56
CA PRO A 14 -30.03 48.48 22.63
C PRO A 14 -31.05 47.42 23.07
N ILE A 15 -32.29 47.87 23.27
CA ILE A 15 -33.46 47.01 23.49
C ILE A 15 -33.72 46.24 22.19
N ALA A 16 -33.63 44.91 22.24
CA ALA A 16 -33.95 44.05 21.11
C ALA A 16 -35.43 44.21 20.71
N SER A 17 -35.66 44.44 19.42
CA SER A 17 -37.00 44.49 18.81
C SER A 17 -37.76 43.17 19.02
N PRO A 18 -39.06 43.18 19.40
CA PRO A 18 -39.83 41.95 19.65
C PRO A 18 -40.17 41.11 18.40
N ASN A 19 -39.71 41.49 17.20
CA ASN A 19 -40.12 40.86 15.94
C ASN A 19 -38.94 40.33 15.10
N SER A 20 -37.96 39.66 15.73
CA SER A 20 -37.00 38.84 14.99
C SER A 20 -37.62 37.45 14.69
N PRO A 21 -37.64 36.99 13.42
CA PRO A 21 -38.18 35.67 13.08
C PRO A 21 -37.40 34.55 13.79
N PRO A 22 -38.03 33.39 14.07
CA PRO A 22 -37.38 32.29 14.77
C PRO A 22 -36.17 31.80 13.98
N VAL A 23 -35.02 31.75 14.66
CA VAL A 23 -33.79 31.14 14.12
C VAL A 23 -34.07 29.65 13.96
N SER A 24 -34.22 29.21 12.71
CA SER A 24 -34.35 27.80 12.35
C SER A 24 -33.15 27.02 12.90
N PRO A 25 -33.34 25.82 13.52
CA PRO A 25 -32.22 25.00 13.94
C PRO A 25 -31.41 24.63 12.70
N ALA A 26 -30.11 24.93 12.72
CA ALA A 26 -29.17 24.55 11.68
C ALA A 26 -29.31 23.05 11.39
N SER A 27 -29.84 22.73 10.21
CA SER A 27 -29.88 21.35 9.73
C SER A 27 -28.45 20.89 9.54
N VAL A 28 -28.00 19.96 10.37
CA VAL A 28 -26.77 19.22 10.15
C VAL A 28 -27.02 18.37 8.90
N SER A 29 -26.60 18.89 7.75
CA SER A 29 -26.48 18.13 6.53
C SER A 29 -25.45 17.02 6.78
N VAL A 30 -25.92 15.80 7.01
CA VAL A 30 -25.09 14.61 6.92
C VAL A 30 -24.78 14.44 5.44
N SER A 31 -23.74 15.15 4.99
CA SER A 31 -23.23 15.04 3.63
C SER A 31 -22.79 13.59 3.44
N ALA A 32 -23.51 12.90 2.56
CA ALA A 32 -23.22 11.55 2.14
C ALA A 32 -21.73 11.43 1.78
N LEU A 33 -21.08 10.42 2.35
CA LEU A 33 -19.71 10.05 2.01
C LEU A 33 -19.61 9.96 0.48
N ALA A 34 -18.80 10.84 -0.11
CA ALA A 34 -18.68 10.94 -1.56
C ALA A 34 -18.36 9.55 -2.17
N PRO A 35 -18.93 9.20 -3.35
CA PRO A 35 -18.88 7.85 -3.92
C PRO A 35 -17.49 7.39 -4.41
N GLY A 36 -16.40 8.08 -4.05
CA GLY A 36 -15.03 7.77 -4.48
C GLY A 36 -14.33 6.65 -3.72
N PHE A 37 -14.90 6.14 -2.61
CA PHE A 37 -14.25 5.13 -1.76
C PHE A 37 -14.74 3.70 -2.02
N ALA A 38 -15.91 3.55 -2.66
CA ALA A 38 -16.49 2.26 -3.00
C ALA A 38 -15.63 1.42 -3.99
N PRO A 39 -15.00 1.99 -5.06
CA PRO A 39 -14.31 1.15 -6.03
C PRO A 39 -13.01 0.55 -5.51
N VAL A 40 -12.43 1.09 -4.42
CA VAL A 40 -11.17 0.61 -3.82
C VAL A 40 -11.41 -0.54 -2.87
N LEU A 41 -12.44 -0.45 -2.02
CA LEU A 41 -12.87 -1.57 -1.18
C LEU A 41 -13.41 -2.72 -2.05
N VAL A 42 -14.04 -2.39 -3.18
CA VAL A 42 -14.48 -3.37 -4.17
C VAL A 42 -13.30 -3.94 -4.94
N ALA A 43 -12.29 -3.19 -5.36
CA ALA A 43 -11.09 -3.76 -6.01
C ALA A 43 -10.28 -4.66 -5.08
N LEU A 44 -10.10 -4.27 -3.81
CA LEU A 44 -9.43 -5.09 -2.80
C LEU A 44 -10.26 -6.34 -2.47
N ALA A 45 -11.59 -6.22 -2.37
CA ALA A 45 -12.49 -7.35 -2.14
C ALA A 45 -12.65 -8.26 -3.37
N LEU A 46 -12.57 -7.72 -4.59
CA LEU A 46 -12.61 -8.49 -5.84
C LEU A 46 -11.29 -9.24 -6.06
N CYS A 47 -10.15 -8.68 -5.67
CA CYS A 47 -8.88 -9.43 -5.60
C CYS A 47 -8.95 -10.61 -4.62
N LEU A 48 -9.72 -10.49 -3.53
CA LEU A 48 -10.00 -11.61 -2.61
C LEU A 48 -11.05 -12.60 -3.15
N PHE A 49 -11.90 -12.20 -4.11
CA PHE A 49 -13.04 -13.01 -4.60
C PHE A 49 -12.77 -13.75 -5.92
N PHE A 50 -11.74 -13.38 -6.68
CA PHE A 50 -11.36 -14.06 -7.93
C PHE A 50 -10.32 -15.18 -7.73
N LEU A 51 -10.44 -15.98 -6.66
CA LEU A 51 -9.89 -17.34 -6.63
C LEU A 51 -10.92 -18.31 -7.19
N PRO A 52 -10.95 -18.47 -8.52
CA PRO A 52 -10.75 -19.79 -9.06
C PRO A 52 -9.55 -19.78 -9.98
N SER A 53 -8.57 -20.61 -9.65
CA SER A 53 -7.46 -20.99 -10.52
C SER A 53 -8.02 -21.39 -11.89
N LEU A 54 -7.74 -20.59 -12.93
CA LEU A 54 -7.90 -21.06 -14.29
C LEU A 54 -6.85 -22.15 -14.52
N ALA A 55 -7.28 -23.40 -14.34
CA ALA A 55 -6.62 -24.54 -14.94
C ALA A 55 -6.72 -24.38 -16.47
N LEU A 56 -5.78 -23.62 -17.04
CA LEU A 56 -5.59 -23.45 -18.47
C LEU A 56 -4.52 -24.46 -18.91
N ALA A 57 -5.03 -25.54 -19.49
CA ALA A 57 -4.48 -26.42 -20.52
C ALA A 57 -2.94 -26.62 -20.58
N HIS A 58 -2.52 -27.88 -20.39
CA HIS A 58 -1.17 -28.39 -20.65
C HIS A 58 -0.50 -27.84 -21.92
N PRO A 59 0.73 -27.32 -21.82
CA PRO A 59 1.67 -27.33 -22.94
C PRO A 59 2.89 -28.20 -22.62
N GLY A 60 3.16 -29.10 -23.56
CA GLY A 60 4.48 -29.60 -23.97
C GLY A 60 5.50 -29.88 -22.87
N HIS A 61 5.52 -31.12 -22.39
CA HIS A 61 6.73 -31.71 -21.82
C HIS A 61 7.70 -32.08 -22.94
N GLU A 62 8.54 -31.14 -23.39
CA GLU A 62 9.74 -31.48 -24.17
C GLU A 62 10.90 -30.54 -23.81
N GLY A 63 11.50 -30.74 -22.63
CA GLY A 63 12.95 -30.56 -22.37
C GLY A 63 13.66 -29.25 -22.73
N GLY A 64 12.98 -28.18 -23.12
CA GLY A 64 13.56 -26.92 -23.55
C GLY A 64 13.27 -25.79 -22.57
N HIS A 65 14.31 -25.09 -22.13
CA HIS A 65 14.21 -23.75 -21.54
C HIS A 65 13.65 -22.77 -22.58
N GLU A 66 12.35 -22.81 -22.85
CA GLU A 66 11.71 -21.76 -23.62
C GLU A 66 11.65 -20.51 -22.74
N LEU A 67 12.50 -19.53 -23.07
CA LEU A 67 12.60 -18.25 -22.37
C LEU A 67 11.23 -17.65 -22.02
N ALA A 68 10.26 -17.74 -22.94
CA ALA A 68 8.91 -17.23 -22.74
C ALA A 68 8.11 -18.00 -21.67
N TRP A 69 8.26 -19.33 -21.60
CA TRP A 69 7.56 -20.16 -20.62
C TRP A 69 8.11 -19.94 -19.21
N ASP A 70 9.43 -19.93 -19.07
CA ASP A 70 10.11 -19.69 -17.80
C ASP A 70 9.85 -18.27 -17.28
N PHE A 71 9.87 -17.28 -18.18
CA PHE A 71 9.48 -15.90 -17.85
C PHE A 71 8.02 -15.84 -17.40
N GLY A 72 7.12 -16.52 -18.12
CA GLY A 72 5.69 -16.56 -17.78
C GLY A 72 5.44 -17.17 -16.41
N GLY A 73 6.14 -18.26 -16.07
CA GLY A 73 6.08 -18.88 -14.75
C GLY A 73 6.58 -17.96 -13.64
N GLY A 74 7.70 -17.27 -13.86
CA GLY A 74 8.18 -16.26 -12.91
C GLY A 74 7.23 -15.08 -12.80
N PHE A 75 6.68 -14.61 -13.91
CA PHE A 75 5.79 -13.45 -13.96
C PHE A 75 4.46 -13.70 -13.23
N SER A 76 3.88 -14.90 -13.36
CA SER A 76 2.64 -15.23 -12.66
C SER A 76 2.84 -15.46 -11.16
N HIS A 77 4.06 -15.81 -10.74
CA HIS A 77 4.36 -16.23 -9.36
C HIS A 77 3.98 -15.21 -8.27
N PRO A 78 4.34 -13.90 -8.37
CA PRO A 78 3.93 -12.93 -7.33
C PRO A 78 2.42 -12.74 -7.20
N PHE A 79 1.64 -13.19 -8.19
CA PHE A 79 0.18 -13.07 -8.20
C PHE A 79 -0.53 -14.30 -7.62
N THR A 80 0.18 -15.42 -7.41
CA THR A 80 -0.42 -16.63 -6.80
C THR A 80 -0.50 -16.51 -5.27
N GLY A 81 0.48 -15.83 -4.65
CA GLY A 81 0.51 -15.53 -3.23
C GLY A 81 -0.20 -14.22 -2.90
N TRP A 82 -1.28 -14.29 -2.12
CA TRP A 82 -2.01 -13.08 -1.67
C TRP A 82 -1.14 -12.20 -0.75
N ASP A 83 -0.24 -12.82 0.00
CA ASP A 83 0.74 -12.20 0.88
C ASP A 83 1.81 -11.41 0.10
N HIS A 84 2.30 -11.97 -1.00
CA HIS A 84 3.22 -11.31 -1.92
C HIS A 84 2.53 -10.13 -2.59
N LEU A 85 1.33 -10.33 -3.14
CA LEU A 85 0.55 -9.26 -3.78
C LEU A 85 0.34 -8.07 -2.82
N LEU A 86 -0.07 -8.34 -1.58
CA LEU A 86 -0.24 -7.31 -0.56
C LEU A 86 1.10 -6.62 -0.22
N ALA A 87 2.17 -7.38 -0.01
CA ALA A 87 3.48 -6.83 0.34
C ALA A 87 4.04 -5.93 -0.78
N MET A 88 4.09 -6.41 -2.02
CA MET A 88 4.66 -5.67 -3.16
C MET A 88 3.88 -4.37 -3.42
N THR A 89 2.54 -4.43 -3.33
CA THR A 89 1.69 -3.26 -3.49
C THR A 89 1.87 -2.28 -2.32
N ALA A 90 2.00 -2.80 -1.09
CA ALA A 90 2.26 -1.99 0.10
C ALA A 90 3.60 -1.24 0.03
N VAL A 91 4.67 -1.87 -0.48
CA VAL A 91 5.96 -1.18 -0.69
C VAL A 91 5.79 0.00 -1.64
N GLY A 92 5.07 -0.18 -2.76
CA GLY A 92 4.76 0.90 -3.70
C GLY A 92 3.99 2.06 -3.05
N LEU A 93 2.94 1.73 -2.30
CA LEU A 93 2.12 2.70 -1.58
C LEU A 93 2.94 3.47 -0.55
N TRP A 94 3.76 2.76 0.24
CA TRP A 94 4.62 3.39 1.24
C TRP A 94 5.68 4.28 0.60
N ALA A 95 6.28 3.86 -0.52
CA ALA A 95 7.22 4.68 -1.29
C ALA A 95 6.57 5.99 -1.80
N ALA A 96 5.29 5.95 -2.18
CA ALA A 96 4.53 7.16 -2.53
C ALA A 96 4.37 8.10 -1.34
N MET A 97 4.10 7.56 -0.15
CA MET A 97 3.93 8.31 1.10
C MET A 97 5.22 8.97 1.58
N LEU A 98 6.36 8.28 1.43
CA LEU A 98 7.69 8.84 1.71
C LEU A 98 8.04 9.97 0.75
N GLY A 99 7.69 9.83 -0.53
CA GLY A 99 7.88 10.87 -1.54
C GLY A 99 9.33 11.08 -1.96
N GLY A 100 9.58 12.16 -2.73
CA GLY A 100 10.92 12.49 -3.22
C GLY A 100 11.61 11.34 -3.96
N ARG A 101 12.89 11.11 -3.64
CA ARG A 101 13.69 10.00 -4.21
C ARG A 101 13.26 8.60 -3.71
N ALA A 102 12.57 8.51 -2.58
CA ALA A 102 12.14 7.22 -2.01
C ALA A 102 11.17 6.47 -2.93
N ARG A 103 10.42 7.19 -3.78
CA ARG A 103 9.51 6.63 -4.80
C ARG A 103 10.19 5.65 -5.75
N TRP A 104 11.49 5.79 -5.94
CA TRP A 104 12.29 4.94 -6.83
C TRP A 104 13.24 4.08 -6.02
N LEU A 105 13.97 4.69 -5.06
CA LEU A 105 15.02 3.99 -4.33
C LEU A 105 14.49 2.85 -3.45
N VAL A 106 13.31 3.00 -2.81
CA VAL A 106 12.76 1.96 -1.94
C VAL A 106 12.28 0.75 -2.77
N PRO A 107 11.45 0.91 -3.83
CA PRO A 107 11.11 -0.20 -4.72
C PRO A 107 12.32 -0.85 -5.40
N SER A 108 13.30 -0.06 -5.86
CA SER A 108 14.51 -0.62 -6.49
C SER A 108 15.36 -1.42 -5.50
N ALA A 109 15.48 -0.97 -4.25
CA ALA A 109 16.16 -1.73 -3.19
C ALA A 109 15.45 -3.05 -2.92
N PHE A 110 14.12 -3.03 -2.86
CA PHE A 110 13.31 -4.25 -2.72
C PHE A 110 13.60 -5.23 -3.86
N VAL A 111 13.43 -4.81 -5.12
CA VAL A 111 13.64 -5.70 -6.27
C VAL A 111 15.06 -6.26 -6.32
N GLY A 112 16.08 -5.42 -6.07
CA GLY A 112 17.47 -5.86 -6.06
C GLY A 112 17.75 -6.93 -5.00
N LEU A 113 17.31 -6.70 -3.76
CA LEU A 113 17.52 -7.64 -2.66
C LEU A 113 16.66 -8.91 -2.79
N MET A 114 15.48 -8.79 -3.39
CA MET A 114 14.64 -9.94 -3.74
C MET A 114 15.33 -10.84 -4.77
N VAL A 115 15.91 -10.29 -5.82
CA VAL A 115 16.68 -11.08 -6.80
C VAL A 115 17.89 -11.75 -6.14
N ILE A 116 18.58 -11.06 -5.22
CA ILE A 116 19.68 -11.66 -4.44
C ILE A 116 19.16 -12.82 -3.57
N GLY A 117 18.05 -12.64 -2.85
CA GLY A 117 17.42 -13.68 -2.05
C GLY A 117 17.02 -14.90 -2.89
N ALA A 118 16.45 -14.69 -4.08
CA ALA A 118 16.14 -15.78 -5.01
C ALA A 118 17.40 -16.54 -5.44
N GLY A 119 18.47 -15.81 -5.77
CA GLY A 119 19.77 -16.41 -6.09
C GLY A 119 20.35 -17.23 -4.94
N MET A 120 20.18 -16.79 -3.69
CA MET A 120 20.58 -17.56 -2.50
C MET A 120 19.82 -18.89 -2.40
N ALA A 121 18.49 -18.87 -2.52
CA ALA A 121 17.67 -20.08 -2.46
C ALA A 121 17.98 -21.06 -3.60
N ILE A 122 18.14 -20.55 -4.83
CA ILE A 122 18.58 -21.35 -5.99
C ILE A 122 19.96 -21.97 -5.76
N GLY A 123 20.86 -21.24 -5.10
CA GLY A 123 22.17 -21.74 -4.66
C GLY A 123 22.12 -22.74 -3.49
N GLY A 124 20.92 -23.14 -3.04
CA GLY A 124 20.71 -24.09 -1.94
C GLY A 124 20.67 -23.47 -0.54
N TRP A 125 20.76 -22.14 -0.43
CA TRP A 125 20.68 -21.44 0.85
C TRP A 125 19.22 -21.13 1.18
N VAL A 126 18.53 -22.12 1.73
CA VAL A 126 17.16 -21.97 2.25
C VAL A 126 17.24 -21.90 3.77
N ILE A 127 16.70 -20.84 4.36
CA ILE A 127 16.65 -20.67 5.82
C ILE A 127 15.28 -21.05 6.37
N PRO A 128 15.20 -21.61 7.58
CA PRO A 128 13.93 -21.69 8.30
C PRO A 128 13.38 -20.27 8.52
N GLY A 129 12.06 -20.13 8.51
CA GLY A 129 11.43 -18.85 8.86
C GLY A 129 11.04 -17.95 7.67
N MET A 130 11.09 -18.42 6.42
CA MET A 130 10.78 -17.59 5.25
C MET A 130 9.36 -17.05 5.26
N GLU A 131 8.39 -17.93 5.52
CA GLU A 131 6.98 -17.59 5.64
C GLU A 131 6.75 -16.59 6.78
N GLN A 132 7.41 -16.78 7.92
CA GLN A 132 7.35 -15.87 9.06
C GLN A 132 7.98 -14.51 8.72
N GLY A 133 9.03 -14.47 7.90
CA GLY A 133 9.62 -13.26 7.36
C GLY A 133 8.66 -12.50 6.42
N ILE A 134 7.93 -13.24 5.57
CA ILE A 134 6.90 -12.69 4.68
C ILE A 134 5.72 -12.14 5.51
N ALA A 135 5.21 -12.89 6.47
CA ALA A 135 4.15 -12.45 7.38
C ALA A 135 4.57 -11.22 8.20
N ALA A 136 5.81 -11.20 8.72
CA ALA A 136 6.38 -10.05 9.42
C ALA A 136 6.45 -8.81 8.51
N SER A 137 6.78 -9.00 7.23
CA SER A 137 6.84 -7.89 6.26
C SER A 137 5.49 -7.18 6.12
N LEU A 138 4.40 -7.94 6.06
CA LEU A 138 3.04 -7.41 5.99
C LEU A 138 2.68 -6.64 7.26
N CYS A 139 2.98 -7.19 8.44
CA CYS A 139 2.78 -6.49 9.71
C CYS A 139 3.55 -5.17 9.73
N VAL A 140 4.84 -5.18 9.42
CA VAL A 140 5.69 -3.99 9.49
C VAL A 140 5.28 -2.94 8.46
N LEU A 141 5.14 -3.31 7.18
CA LEU A 141 4.73 -2.39 6.11
C LEU A 141 3.32 -1.84 6.39
N GLY A 142 2.39 -2.69 6.82
CA GLY A 142 1.04 -2.30 7.17
C GLY A 142 1.01 -1.27 8.30
N LEU A 143 1.78 -1.47 9.37
CA LEU A 143 1.88 -0.51 10.47
C LEU A 143 2.55 0.80 10.05
N LEU A 144 3.62 0.73 9.23
CA LEU A 144 4.29 1.91 8.69
C LEU A 144 3.35 2.77 7.84
N ILE A 145 2.51 2.14 7.02
CA ILE A 145 1.47 2.81 6.22
C ILE A 145 0.36 3.33 7.14
N ALA A 146 -0.14 2.52 8.07
CA ALA A 146 -1.28 2.87 8.91
C ALA A 146 -0.98 4.08 9.81
N PHE A 147 0.22 4.13 10.36
CA PHE A 147 0.68 5.25 11.19
C PHE A 147 1.34 6.36 10.38
N ALA A 148 1.38 6.25 9.05
CA ALA A 148 2.02 7.20 8.14
C ALA A 148 3.46 7.56 8.56
N VAL A 149 4.22 6.56 9.00
CA VAL A 149 5.58 6.72 9.50
C VAL A 149 6.48 7.19 8.35
N ARG A 150 7.21 8.29 8.60
CA ARG A 150 8.20 8.81 7.66
C ARG A 150 9.61 8.49 8.15
N LEU A 151 10.26 7.60 7.42
CA LEU A 151 11.66 7.24 7.64
C LEU A 151 12.58 8.01 6.68
N PRO A 152 13.85 8.25 7.04
CA PRO A 152 14.85 8.66 6.07
C PRO A 152 14.98 7.59 4.97
N VAL A 153 15.26 8.01 3.73
CA VAL A 153 15.23 7.13 2.55
C VAL A 153 16.09 5.87 2.73
N VAL A 154 17.27 6.02 3.32
CA VAL A 154 18.19 4.90 3.59
C VAL A 154 17.56 3.85 4.53
N ALA A 155 16.87 4.29 5.58
CA ALA A 155 16.15 3.37 6.47
C ALA A 155 14.96 2.73 5.75
N GLY A 156 14.27 3.46 4.88
CA GLY A 156 13.21 2.91 4.03
C GLY A 156 13.71 1.80 3.10
N MET A 157 14.87 2.01 2.46
CA MET A 157 15.54 1.00 1.65
C MET A 157 15.96 -0.21 2.50
N GLY A 158 16.47 0.02 3.71
CA GLY A 158 16.87 -1.05 4.63
C GLY A 158 15.70 -1.94 5.03
N VAL A 159 14.57 -1.35 5.43
CA VAL A 159 13.35 -2.11 5.80
C VAL A 159 12.82 -2.90 4.61
N ALA A 160 12.63 -2.25 3.45
CA ALA A 160 12.10 -2.91 2.26
C ALA A 160 13.05 -4.01 1.77
N GLY A 161 14.36 -3.72 1.69
CA GLY A 161 15.38 -4.66 1.24
C GLY A 161 15.54 -5.86 2.18
N PHE A 162 15.47 -5.65 3.49
CA PHE A 162 15.52 -6.75 4.47
C PHE A 162 14.40 -7.76 4.24
N PHE A 163 13.16 -7.29 4.15
CA PHE A 163 12.02 -8.18 3.90
C PHE A 163 12.05 -8.78 2.49
N ALA A 164 12.54 -8.03 1.50
CA ALA A 164 12.68 -8.51 0.13
C ALA A 164 13.50 -9.80 0.01
N VAL A 165 14.51 -10.00 0.87
CA VAL A 165 15.31 -11.23 0.87
C VAL A 165 14.44 -12.47 1.13
N PHE A 166 13.49 -12.40 2.07
CA PHE A 166 12.59 -13.53 2.38
C PHE A 166 11.64 -13.82 1.22
N HIS A 167 11.02 -12.77 0.64
CA HIS A 167 10.20 -12.90 -0.57
C HIS A 167 11.00 -13.50 -1.73
N GLY A 168 12.25 -13.05 -1.89
CA GLY A 168 13.17 -13.56 -2.90
C GLY A 168 13.50 -15.02 -2.70
N MET A 169 13.87 -15.42 -1.48
CA MET A 169 14.18 -16.83 -1.18
C MET A 169 12.98 -17.74 -1.40
N ALA A 170 11.75 -17.30 -1.07
CA ALA A 170 10.54 -18.06 -1.38
C ALA A 170 10.36 -18.26 -2.90
N HIS A 171 10.47 -17.19 -3.69
CA HIS A 171 10.43 -17.28 -5.16
C HIS A 171 11.51 -18.18 -5.75
N GLY A 172 12.73 -18.12 -5.21
CA GLY A 172 13.84 -18.96 -5.66
C GLY A 172 13.67 -20.43 -5.26
N ALA A 173 13.11 -20.70 -4.08
CA ALA A 173 12.89 -22.05 -3.57
C ALA A 173 11.74 -22.78 -4.29
N GLU A 174 10.72 -22.04 -4.73
CA GLU A 174 9.56 -22.58 -5.45
C GLU A 174 9.77 -22.62 -6.98
N MET A 175 10.91 -22.13 -7.47
CA MET A 175 11.25 -22.19 -8.88
C MET A 175 11.30 -23.66 -9.36
N PRO A 176 10.59 -24.00 -10.46
CA PRO A 176 10.68 -25.34 -11.02
C PRO A 176 12.12 -25.69 -11.39
N VAL A 177 12.56 -26.91 -11.07
CA VAL A 177 13.93 -27.39 -11.36
C VAL A 177 14.22 -27.37 -12.88
N THR A 178 13.18 -27.47 -13.70
CA THR A 178 13.27 -27.42 -15.17
C THR A 178 13.28 -26.00 -15.73
N ALA A 179 13.02 -24.97 -14.92
CA ALA A 179 12.96 -23.58 -15.39
C ALA A 179 14.35 -22.93 -15.42
N GLY A 180 14.59 -22.09 -16.42
CA GLY A 180 15.79 -21.26 -16.51
C GLY A 180 15.76 -20.14 -15.49
N ALA A 181 16.66 -20.19 -14.50
CA ALA A 181 16.72 -19.26 -13.37
C ALA A 181 16.72 -17.78 -13.78
N PHE A 182 17.46 -17.43 -14.83
CA PHE A 182 17.52 -16.05 -15.31
C PHE A 182 16.18 -15.57 -15.86
N SER A 183 15.52 -16.37 -16.72
CA SER A 183 14.25 -15.97 -17.32
C SER A 183 13.12 -15.91 -16.30
N TYR A 184 13.08 -16.89 -15.39
CA TYR A 184 12.17 -16.91 -14.26
C TYR A 184 12.36 -15.68 -13.35
N ALA A 185 13.62 -15.32 -13.06
CA ALA A 185 13.94 -14.12 -12.28
C ALA A 185 13.51 -12.82 -12.95
N LEU A 186 13.69 -12.70 -14.26
CA LEU A 186 13.16 -11.56 -15.01
C LEU A 186 11.64 -11.49 -14.94
N GLY A 187 10.96 -12.63 -15.01
CA GLY A 187 9.52 -12.75 -14.87
C GLY A 187 9.03 -12.17 -13.55
N PHE A 188 9.46 -12.75 -12.42
CA PHE A 188 8.97 -12.31 -11.11
C PHE A 188 9.43 -10.89 -10.75
N ALA A 189 10.63 -10.47 -11.18
CA ALA A 189 11.09 -9.12 -10.98
C ALA A 189 10.21 -8.11 -11.73
N SER A 190 9.81 -8.43 -12.97
CA SER A 190 8.93 -7.58 -13.78
C SER A 190 7.54 -7.46 -13.15
N ALA A 191 6.96 -8.57 -12.73
CA ALA A 191 5.68 -8.60 -12.00
C ALA A 191 5.75 -7.78 -10.70
N THR A 192 6.86 -7.89 -9.96
CA THR A 192 7.09 -7.13 -8.73
C THR A 192 7.18 -5.63 -8.99
N VAL A 193 7.91 -5.21 -10.03
CA VAL A 193 7.98 -3.79 -10.44
C VAL A 193 6.59 -3.25 -10.79
N ILE A 194 5.76 -4.04 -11.48
CA ILE A 194 4.37 -3.65 -11.80
C ILE A 194 3.56 -3.47 -10.52
N LEU A 195 3.60 -4.43 -9.58
CA LEU A 195 2.88 -4.34 -8.31
C LEU A 195 3.31 -3.12 -7.47
N HIS A 196 4.62 -2.85 -7.40
CA HIS A 196 5.14 -1.63 -6.77
C HIS A 196 4.63 -0.38 -7.49
N GLY A 197 4.62 -0.39 -8.82
CA GLY A 197 4.08 0.69 -9.65
C GLY A 197 2.60 0.96 -9.38
N LEU A 198 1.78 -0.09 -9.21
CA LEU A 198 0.36 0.02 -8.87
C LEU A 198 0.16 0.68 -7.50
N GLY A 199 0.88 0.22 -6.48
CA GLY A 199 0.85 0.84 -5.15
C GLY A 199 1.32 2.30 -5.17
N LEU A 200 2.38 2.58 -5.92
CA LEU A 200 2.94 3.93 -6.07
C LEU A 200 1.94 4.86 -6.77
N ALA A 201 1.37 4.41 -7.89
CA ALA A 201 0.38 5.15 -8.67
C ALA A 201 -0.86 5.47 -7.82
N PHE A 202 -1.34 4.51 -7.03
CA PHE A 202 -2.40 4.72 -6.06
C PHE A 202 -2.01 5.84 -5.08
N GLY A 203 -0.90 5.68 -4.35
CA GLY A 203 -0.48 6.65 -3.34
C GLY A 203 -0.24 8.07 -3.88
N VAL A 204 0.29 8.20 -5.10
CA VAL A 204 0.49 9.50 -5.76
C VAL A 204 -0.82 10.09 -6.29
N GLY A 205 -1.72 9.26 -6.86
CA GLY A 205 -3.02 9.69 -7.36
C GLY A 205 -3.87 10.34 -6.27
N PHE A 206 -3.94 9.70 -5.09
CA PHE A 206 -4.63 10.23 -3.92
C PHE A 206 -3.99 11.50 -3.35
N ALA A 207 -2.70 11.75 -3.62
CA ALA A 207 -2.01 12.97 -3.20
C ALA A 207 -2.28 14.17 -4.13
N ARG A 208 -2.63 13.92 -5.39
CA ARG A 208 -2.81 14.93 -6.44
C ARG A 208 -4.24 15.46 -6.56
N GLN A 209 -5.23 14.73 -6.05
CA GLN A 209 -6.62 15.16 -6.11
C GLN A 209 -6.82 16.32 -5.12
N GLY A 210 -6.75 17.56 -5.63
CA GLY A 210 -6.72 18.81 -4.86
C GLY A 210 -7.93 19.08 -3.95
N GLN A 211 -8.92 18.17 -3.91
CA GLN A 211 -10.08 18.23 -3.02
C GLN A 211 -10.01 17.27 -1.82
N THR A 212 -8.98 16.42 -1.72
CA THR A 212 -8.87 15.46 -0.62
C THR A 212 -8.20 16.13 0.58
N THR A 213 -9.01 16.49 1.59
CA THR A 213 -8.53 17.02 2.87
C THR A 213 -7.49 16.10 3.51
N GLY A 214 -6.49 16.65 4.21
CA GLY A 214 -5.43 15.87 4.88
C GLY A 214 -5.97 14.76 5.80
N LYS A 215 -7.13 14.96 6.42
CA LYS A 215 -7.82 13.95 7.25
C LYS A 215 -8.22 12.71 6.46
N VAL A 216 -8.73 12.87 5.23
CA VAL A 216 -9.14 11.76 4.36
C VAL A 216 -7.92 10.95 3.93
N ARG A 217 -6.82 11.62 3.57
CA ARG A 217 -5.57 10.94 3.18
C ARG A 217 -5.03 10.07 4.32
N VAL A 218 -5.07 10.58 5.55
CA VAL A 218 -4.67 9.82 6.74
C VAL A 218 -5.62 8.65 7.00
N ALA A 219 -6.93 8.84 6.83
CA ALA A 219 -7.90 7.76 6.99
C ALA A 219 -7.68 6.62 5.97
N ILE A 220 -7.44 6.94 4.70
CA ILE A 220 -7.13 5.94 3.67
C ILE A 220 -5.85 5.19 4.02
N ALA A 221 -4.78 5.89 4.40
CA ALA A 221 -3.53 5.25 4.80
C ALA A 221 -3.73 4.33 6.01
N ARG A 222 -4.50 4.74 7.01
CA ARG A 222 -4.87 3.91 8.18
C ARG A 222 -5.61 2.64 7.79
N VAL A 223 -6.62 2.75 6.93
CA VAL A 223 -7.40 1.58 6.49
C VAL A 223 -6.53 0.66 5.64
N ALA A 224 -5.82 1.20 4.63
CA ALA A 224 -4.95 0.40 3.77
C ALA A 224 -3.86 -0.31 4.57
N GLY A 225 -3.14 0.43 5.42
CA GLY A 225 -2.11 -0.15 6.28
C GLY A 225 -2.66 -1.15 7.29
N GLY A 226 -3.84 -0.88 7.87
CA GLY A 226 -4.52 -1.78 8.78
C GLY A 226 -4.90 -3.11 8.12
N LEU A 227 -5.39 -3.08 6.88
CA LEU A 227 -5.70 -4.28 6.10
C LEU A 227 -4.44 -5.09 5.76
N VAL A 228 -3.36 -4.43 5.37
CA VAL A 228 -2.06 -5.10 5.13
C VAL A 228 -1.52 -5.74 6.42
N ALA A 229 -1.59 -5.02 7.55
CA ALA A 229 -1.14 -5.56 8.84
C ALA A 229 -2.02 -6.72 9.32
N ALA A 230 -3.35 -6.64 9.12
CA ALA A 230 -4.26 -7.74 9.41
C ALA A 230 -3.97 -8.97 8.53
N GLY A 231 -3.62 -8.75 7.27
CA GLY A 231 -3.07 -9.79 6.39
C GLY A 231 -1.83 -10.44 7.00
N GLY A 232 -0.87 -9.66 7.51
CA GLY A 232 0.30 -10.22 8.20
C GLY A 232 -0.05 -11.08 9.42
N VAL A 233 -1.00 -10.64 10.24
CA VAL A 233 -1.49 -11.43 11.40
C VAL A 233 -2.16 -12.73 10.93
N LEU A 234 -2.95 -12.68 9.86
CA LEU A 234 -3.56 -13.88 9.28
C LEU A 234 -2.51 -14.83 8.71
N ALA A 235 -1.47 -14.31 8.05
CA ALA A 235 -0.37 -15.12 7.50
C ALA A 235 0.41 -15.86 8.60
N PHE A 236 0.49 -15.32 9.82
CA PHE A 236 1.07 -16.05 10.95
C PHE A 236 0.16 -17.17 11.50
N ALA A 237 -1.12 -17.16 11.16
CA ALA A 237 -2.11 -18.09 11.67
C ALA A 237 -2.45 -19.25 10.71
N LEU A 238 -1.97 -19.17 9.47
CA LEU A 238 -2.07 -20.22 8.44
C LEU A 238 -0.79 -21.05 8.41
#